data_AF-A0AA96YM48-F1
#
_entry.id   AF-A0AA96YM48-F1
#
_cell.length_a   1.000
_cell.length_b   1.000
_cell.length_c   1.000
_cell.angle_alpha   90.00
_cell.angle_beta   90.00
_cell.angle_gamma   90.00
#
_symmetry.space_group_name_H-M   'P 1'
#
loop_
_entity.id
_entity.type
_entity.pdbx_description
1 polymer ?
#
loop_
_entity_poly.entity_id
_entity_poly.type
_entity_poly.pdbx_seq_one_letter_code
_entity_poly.pdbx_strand_id
1 'polypeptide(L)'
;MDIQIGKGKSARRAYGIDEIALVPGSRTLDPSLADTRWTIGGIEREIPIIASAMDGVVDVRMAVALSELGALGVLNLEGVQTRYDDPNAVLDRIASVEKHEFVPLMQELYAEPIKPALIERRIQEIKQQGGIAAVSATPAGASRFGQTVAKAGADLFFVQATVVSTAHLSPESITPLDLADFCQEMPIPVILGNCVTYDVALNLMKAGASGVLVGIGPGAACTSRGVLGVGVPQATAIADCAAARDDYHRETGNYVPIIADGGLITGGDICKCIACGADGVMIGSPFARAAEAPGRGYHWGMATPSPVLPRGTRIRVGTTGTLREILRGPAKLDDGTHNFLGALQTSMGTLGAKDIREMQQVEVIIAPSLLTEGKVYQKAQQLGMGK
;
A
#
# COMPACT_ATOMS: atom_id res chain seq x y z
N MET A 1 11.95 -19.55 16.74
CA MET A 1 12.05 -21.02 16.82
C MET A 1 11.61 -21.58 15.48
N ASP A 2 12.46 -22.37 14.84
CA ASP A 2 12.10 -23.08 13.62
C ASP A 2 11.33 -24.35 13.97
N ILE A 3 10.20 -24.56 13.28
CA ILE A 3 9.33 -25.74 13.42
C ILE A 3 9.74 -26.73 12.34
N GLN A 4 9.88 -28.01 12.70
CA GLN A 4 10.13 -29.06 11.71
C GLN A 4 8.84 -29.42 10.98
N ILE A 5 8.82 -29.26 9.64
CA ILE A 5 7.73 -29.77 8.79
C ILE A 5 7.93 -31.26 8.53
N GLY A 6 9.18 -31.66 8.27
CA GLY A 6 9.58 -33.05 8.04
C GLY A 6 11.10 -33.19 8.11
N LYS A 7 11.62 -34.41 7.88
CA LYS A 7 13.05 -34.71 8.07
C LYS A 7 14.01 -33.81 7.26
N GLY A 8 13.58 -33.30 6.11
CA GLY A 8 14.39 -32.43 5.24
C GLY A 8 13.93 -30.97 5.15
N LYS A 9 12.99 -30.52 6.00
CA LYS A 9 12.43 -29.17 5.91
C LYS A 9 12.00 -28.61 7.26
N SER A 10 12.49 -27.40 7.56
CA SER A 10 12.00 -26.55 8.64
C SER A 10 11.18 -25.38 8.09
N ALA A 11 10.38 -24.78 8.96
CA ALA A 11 9.67 -23.54 8.70
C ALA A 11 9.69 -22.64 9.93
N ARG A 12 9.86 -21.34 9.70
CA ARG A 12 9.64 -20.33 10.72
C ARG A 12 8.14 -20.02 10.83
N ARG A 13 7.65 -19.84 12.06
CA ARG A 13 6.30 -19.28 12.28
C ARG A 13 6.33 -17.79 11.93
N ALA A 14 5.29 -17.32 11.23
CA ALA A 14 5.05 -15.92 10.94
C ALA A 14 3.58 -15.58 11.28
N TYR A 15 3.31 -14.31 11.53
CA TYR A 15 2.05 -13.81 12.07
C TYR A 15 1.45 -12.73 11.18
N GLY A 16 0.15 -12.83 10.90
CA GLY A 16 -0.65 -11.79 10.27
C GLY A 16 -1.08 -10.73 11.30
N ILE A 17 -1.58 -9.60 10.80
CA ILE A 17 -2.11 -8.55 11.67
C ILE A 17 -3.38 -9.01 12.41
N ASP A 18 -4.12 -9.98 11.89
CA ASP A 18 -5.30 -10.55 12.54
C ASP A 18 -4.98 -11.50 13.69
N GLU A 19 -3.70 -11.85 13.86
CA GLU A 19 -3.21 -12.75 14.91
C GLU A 19 -2.58 -12.00 16.09
N ILE A 20 -2.60 -10.66 16.09
CA ILE A 20 -1.94 -9.83 17.10
C ILE A 20 -2.87 -8.75 17.67
N ALA A 21 -2.58 -8.33 18.89
CA ALA A 21 -3.23 -7.20 19.55
C ALA A 21 -2.20 -6.27 20.20
N LEU A 22 -2.60 -5.01 20.42
CA LEU A 22 -1.77 -3.98 21.04
C LEU A 22 -2.12 -3.86 22.53
N VAL A 23 -1.12 -3.75 23.39
CA VAL A 23 -1.30 -3.69 24.85
C VAL A 23 -1.21 -2.24 25.33
N PRO A 24 -2.23 -1.72 26.05
CA PRO A 24 -2.16 -0.41 26.70
C PRO A 24 -0.96 -0.30 27.65
N GLY A 25 -0.21 0.79 27.53
CA GLY A 25 0.92 1.09 28.42
C GLY A 25 0.50 1.55 29.81
N SER A 26 1.48 2.00 30.60
CA SER A 26 1.26 2.55 31.95
C SER A 26 0.69 3.97 31.98
N ARG A 27 0.57 4.62 30.82
CA ARG A 27 -0.01 5.96 30.66
C ARG A 27 -0.97 5.99 29.48
N THR A 28 -1.94 6.89 29.53
CA THR A 28 -2.78 7.27 28.39
C THR A 28 -2.57 8.73 28.04
N LEU A 29 -2.99 9.13 26.85
CA LEU A 29 -2.96 10.51 26.37
C LEU A 29 -4.34 10.88 25.81
N ASP A 30 -4.67 12.16 25.84
CA ASP A 30 -5.77 12.67 25.02
C ASP A 30 -5.41 12.47 23.53
N PRO A 31 -6.32 11.95 22.68
CA PRO A 31 -6.04 11.74 21.25
C PRO A 31 -5.55 12.99 20.52
N SER A 32 -5.90 14.19 20.96
CA SER A 32 -5.41 15.45 20.39
C SER A 32 -3.91 15.70 20.61
N LEU A 33 -3.27 14.96 21.51
CA LEU A 33 -1.83 15.01 21.78
C LEU A 33 -1.03 14.04 20.91
N ALA A 34 -1.68 13.19 20.12
CA ALA A 34 -1.03 12.23 19.23
C ALA A 34 -0.61 12.90 17.92
N ASP A 35 0.70 12.99 17.68
CA ASP A 35 1.29 13.47 16.43
C ASP A 35 1.42 12.32 15.43
N THR A 36 0.57 12.32 14.42
CA THR A 36 0.56 11.29 13.37
C THR A 36 1.41 11.67 12.15
N ARG A 37 2.08 12.83 12.18
CA ARG A 37 2.87 13.30 11.04
C ARG A 37 4.01 12.36 10.72
N TRP A 38 4.28 12.24 9.43
CA TRP A 38 5.35 11.41 8.90
C TRP A 38 5.92 12.05 7.63
N THR A 39 7.11 11.59 7.24
CA THR A 39 7.82 12.12 6.07
C THR A 39 8.25 10.97 5.16
N ILE A 40 8.00 11.13 3.86
CA ILE A 40 8.44 10.20 2.81
C ILE A 40 9.03 10.99 1.65
N GLY A 41 10.27 10.67 1.26
CA GLY A 41 10.96 11.42 0.20
C GLY A 41 11.04 12.94 0.48
N GLY A 42 11.16 13.35 1.74
CA GLY A 42 11.17 14.76 2.12
C GLY A 42 9.80 15.46 2.12
N ILE A 43 8.72 14.76 1.80
CA ILE A 43 7.35 15.28 1.82
C ILE A 43 6.69 14.92 3.17
N GLU A 44 6.43 15.93 4.01
CA GLU A 44 5.71 15.77 5.27
C GLU A 44 4.20 15.71 5.03
N ARG A 45 3.53 14.76 5.67
CA ARG A 45 2.07 14.56 5.62
C ARG A 45 1.53 14.32 7.03
N GLU A 46 0.28 14.74 7.26
CA GLU A 46 -0.41 14.56 8.55
C GLU A 46 -0.87 13.11 8.77
N ILE A 47 -1.25 12.43 7.69
CA ILE A 47 -1.85 11.10 7.77
C ILE A 47 -0.89 10.08 7.14
N PRO A 48 -0.42 9.06 7.89
CA PRO A 48 0.54 8.05 7.44
C PRO A 48 -0.08 6.99 6.54
N ILE A 49 -0.86 7.44 5.55
CA ILE A 49 -1.65 6.60 4.66
C ILE A 49 -1.44 7.03 3.20
N ILE A 50 -1.08 6.06 2.37
CA ILE A 50 -0.98 6.16 0.92
C ILE A 50 -2.11 5.34 0.28
N ALA A 51 -2.87 5.92 -0.65
CA ALA A 51 -3.79 5.15 -1.48
C ALA A 51 -3.03 4.40 -2.59
N SER A 52 -3.26 3.09 -2.68
CA SER A 52 -2.54 2.19 -3.59
C SER A 52 -2.66 2.60 -5.06
N ALA A 53 -1.57 2.39 -5.82
CA ALA A 53 -1.51 2.59 -7.26
C ALA A 53 -2.38 1.58 -8.03
N MET A 54 -3.69 1.78 -8.02
CA MET A 54 -4.66 0.91 -8.67
C MET A 54 -5.74 1.76 -9.34
N ASP A 55 -6.11 1.39 -10.57
CA ASP A 55 -7.03 2.18 -11.41
C ASP A 55 -8.44 2.32 -10.82
N GLY A 56 -8.86 1.39 -9.96
CA GLY A 56 -10.11 1.48 -9.21
C GLY A 56 -10.03 2.34 -7.95
N VAL A 57 -8.84 2.81 -7.58
CA VAL A 57 -8.58 3.54 -6.33
C VAL A 57 -8.16 4.98 -6.61
N VAL A 58 -7.13 5.20 -7.45
CA VAL A 58 -6.54 6.53 -7.67
C VAL A 58 -6.63 6.94 -9.13
N ASP A 59 -7.37 8.01 -9.38
CA ASP A 59 -7.28 8.85 -10.57
C ASP A 59 -6.69 10.22 -10.20
N VAL A 60 -6.60 11.14 -11.16
CA VAL A 60 -6.11 12.51 -10.93
C VAL A 60 -6.88 13.22 -9.81
N ARG A 61 -8.23 13.13 -9.83
CA ARG A 61 -9.09 13.78 -8.84
C ARG A 61 -8.83 13.23 -7.43
N MET A 62 -8.73 11.91 -7.30
CA MET A 62 -8.46 11.24 -6.04
C MET A 62 -7.08 11.62 -5.49
N ALA A 63 -6.05 11.69 -6.34
CA ALA A 63 -4.71 12.09 -5.93
C ALA A 63 -4.68 13.52 -5.35
N VAL A 64 -5.40 14.45 -5.98
CA VAL A 64 -5.57 15.82 -5.48
C VAL A 64 -6.33 15.82 -4.16
N ALA A 65 -7.48 15.15 -4.08
CA ALA A 65 -8.30 15.12 -2.86
C ALA A 65 -7.57 14.50 -1.66
N LEU A 66 -6.78 13.44 -1.87
CA LEU A 66 -5.93 12.84 -0.84
C LEU A 66 -4.85 13.83 -0.36
N SER A 67 -4.26 14.59 -1.29
CA SER A 67 -3.26 15.63 -0.99
C SER A 67 -3.87 16.79 -0.19
N GLU A 68 -5.11 17.18 -0.48
CA GLU A 68 -5.82 18.20 0.32
C GLU A 68 -6.15 17.69 1.73
N LEU A 69 -6.47 16.40 1.86
CA LEU A 69 -6.88 15.79 3.13
C LEU A 69 -5.72 15.38 4.05
N GLY A 70 -4.46 15.60 3.67
CA GLY A 70 -3.31 15.26 4.52
C GLY A 70 -2.72 13.87 4.29
N ALA A 71 -3.21 13.11 3.30
CA ALA A 71 -2.70 11.79 2.88
C ALA A 71 -1.99 11.88 1.51
N LEU A 72 -1.66 10.72 0.91
CA LEU A 72 -1.09 10.62 -0.45
C LEU A 72 -1.90 9.66 -1.30
N GLY A 73 -1.94 9.89 -2.62
CA GLY A 73 -2.46 8.94 -3.61
C GLY A 73 -1.45 8.72 -4.72
N VAL A 74 -1.25 7.46 -5.11
CA VAL A 74 -0.26 7.11 -6.14
C VAL A 74 -0.98 6.73 -7.42
N LEU A 75 -0.65 7.38 -8.54
CA LEU A 75 -1.21 7.08 -9.85
C LEU A 75 -0.49 5.87 -10.46
N ASN A 76 -1.24 4.87 -10.96
CA ASN A 76 -0.67 3.75 -11.69
C ASN A 76 -0.34 4.15 -13.14
N LEU A 77 0.95 4.26 -13.48
CA LEU A 77 1.38 4.64 -14.85
C LEU A 77 1.22 3.53 -15.87
N GLU A 78 1.02 2.29 -15.43
CA GLU A 78 0.74 1.16 -16.31
C GLU A 78 -0.75 0.83 -16.37
N GLY A 79 -1.57 1.71 -15.80
CA GLY A 79 -3.02 1.62 -15.70
C GLY A 79 -3.78 2.25 -16.85
N VAL A 80 -5.08 2.46 -16.65
CA VAL A 80 -5.97 3.02 -17.68
C VAL A 80 -5.75 4.52 -17.88
N GLN A 81 -5.29 5.22 -16.84
CA GLN A 81 -5.08 6.68 -16.82
C GLN A 81 -4.08 7.18 -17.86
N THR A 82 -3.14 6.31 -18.26
CA THR A 82 -2.04 6.61 -19.19
C THR A 82 -2.13 5.83 -20.50
N ARG A 83 -3.17 5.01 -20.67
CA ARG A 83 -3.47 4.28 -21.92
C ARG A 83 -4.59 4.95 -22.72
N TYR A 84 -5.51 5.63 -22.05
CA TYR A 84 -6.71 6.20 -22.65
C TYR A 84 -6.87 7.70 -22.34
N ASP A 85 -7.29 8.47 -23.35
CA ASP A 85 -7.64 9.88 -23.17
C ASP A 85 -8.84 10.05 -22.24
N ASP A 86 -9.85 9.20 -22.40
CA ASP A 86 -11.00 9.05 -21.50
C ASP A 86 -10.92 7.72 -20.71
N PRO A 87 -10.29 7.72 -19.52
CA PRO A 87 -10.25 6.53 -18.67
C PRO A 87 -11.63 6.18 -18.07
N ASN A 88 -12.60 7.10 -18.01
CA ASN A 88 -13.90 6.82 -17.39
C ASN A 88 -14.72 5.81 -18.20
N ALA A 89 -14.76 5.95 -19.54
CA ALA A 89 -15.42 4.98 -20.40
C ALA A 89 -14.85 3.55 -20.22
N VAL A 90 -13.54 3.45 -19.98
CA VAL A 90 -12.86 2.16 -19.73
C VAL A 90 -13.21 1.62 -18.34
N LEU A 91 -13.20 2.47 -17.31
CA LEU A 91 -13.60 2.08 -15.95
C LEU A 91 -15.06 1.63 -15.88
N ASP A 92 -15.96 2.28 -16.62
CA ASP A 92 -17.37 1.91 -16.67
C ASP A 92 -17.56 0.52 -17.31
N ARG A 93 -16.80 0.20 -18.38
CA ARG A 93 -16.75 -1.16 -18.96
C ARG A 93 -16.25 -2.20 -17.94
N ILE A 94 -15.18 -1.88 -17.22
CA ILE A 94 -14.62 -2.75 -16.17
C ILE A 94 -15.61 -2.96 -15.02
N ALA A 95 -16.39 -1.95 -14.67
CA ALA A 95 -17.39 -2.05 -13.61
C ALA A 95 -18.60 -2.89 -14.04
N SER A 96 -19.04 -2.79 -15.30
CA SER A 96 -20.25 -3.44 -15.81
C SER A 96 -20.06 -4.86 -16.32
N VAL A 97 -18.83 -5.29 -16.62
CA VAL A 97 -18.57 -6.62 -17.20
C VAL A 97 -19.03 -7.76 -16.30
N GLU A 98 -19.45 -8.88 -16.87
CA GLU A 98 -19.78 -10.08 -16.10
C GLU A 98 -18.53 -10.75 -15.51
N LYS A 99 -18.72 -11.54 -14.44
CA LYS A 99 -17.60 -12.17 -13.72
C LYS A 99 -16.72 -13.05 -14.61
N HIS A 100 -17.33 -13.79 -15.55
CA HIS A 100 -16.62 -14.74 -16.41
C HIS A 100 -15.89 -14.06 -17.58
N GLU A 101 -16.29 -12.84 -17.95
CA GLU A 101 -15.67 -12.05 -19.02
C GLU A 101 -14.61 -11.08 -18.51
N PHE A 102 -14.49 -10.94 -17.18
CA PHE A 102 -13.62 -9.96 -16.56
C PHE A 102 -12.13 -10.11 -16.96
N VAL A 103 -11.56 -11.32 -16.88
CA VAL A 103 -10.14 -11.52 -17.18
C VAL A 103 -9.82 -11.24 -18.67
N PRO A 104 -10.58 -11.80 -19.65
CA PRO A 104 -10.40 -11.44 -21.05
C PRO A 104 -10.49 -9.93 -21.31
N LEU A 105 -11.48 -9.26 -20.73
CA LEU A 105 -11.62 -7.80 -20.88
C LEU A 105 -10.41 -7.05 -20.31
N MET A 106 -9.91 -7.43 -19.14
CA MET A 106 -8.73 -6.77 -18.55
C MET A 106 -7.49 -6.95 -19.42
N GLN A 107 -7.30 -8.13 -20.01
CA GLN A 107 -6.18 -8.39 -20.92
C GLN A 107 -6.30 -7.56 -22.22
N GLU A 108 -7.51 -7.44 -22.78
CA GLU A 108 -7.80 -6.57 -23.93
C GLU A 108 -7.47 -5.11 -23.61
N LEU A 109 -8.03 -4.58 -22.51
CA LEU A 109 -7.90 -3.16 -22.15
C LEU A 109 -6.45 -2.77 -21.80
N TYR A 110 -5.70 -3.66 -21.17
CA TYR A 110 -4.31 -3.36 -20.78
C TYR A 110 -3.29 -3.72 -21.87
N ALA A 111 -3.73 -4.24 -23.02
CA ALA A 111 -2.89 -4.38 -24.20
C ALA A 111 -2.65 -3.05 -24.91
N GLU A 112 -3.56 -2.07 -24.76
CA GLU A 112 -3.39 -0.71 -25.32
C GLU A 112 -2.09 -0.09 -24.78
N PRO A 113 -1.16 0.37 -25.63
CA PRO A 113 0.13 0.89 -25.16
C PRO A 113 0.00 2.09 -24.21
N ILE A 114 0.88 2.15 -23.21
CA ILE A 114 1.05 3.34 -22.37
C ILE A 114 1.55 4.50 -23.24
N LYS A 115 0.92 5.67 -23.09
CA LYS A 115 1.19 6.88 -23.87
C LYS A 115 2.00 7.87 -23.03
N PRO A 116 3.27 8.16 -23.36
CA PRO A 116 4.09 9.12 -22.62
C PRO A 116 3.44 10.50 -22.47
N ALA A 117 2.75 10.97 -23.51
CA ALA A 117 2.01 12.24 -23.45
C ALA A 117 0.90 12.25 -22.38
N LEU A 118 0.26 11.10 -22.12
CA LEU A 118 -0.70 10.99 -21.03
C LEU A 118 -0.02 10.95 -19.66
N ILE A 119 1.16 10.33 -19.53
CA ILE A 119 1.95 10.41 -18.28
C ILE A 119 2.22 11.88 -17.94
N GLU A 120 2.78 12.64 -18.89
CA GLU A 120 3.08 14.07 -18.70
C GLU A 120 1.80 14.84 -18.33
N ARG A 121 0.71 14.62 -19.08
CA ARG A 121 -0.57 15.28 -18.85
C ARG A 121 -1.15 15.00 -17.47
N ARG A 122 -1.22 13.74 -17.01
CA ARG A 122 -1.80 13.40 -15.70
C ARG A 122 -1.00 13.98 -14.54
N ILE A 123 0.33 13.95 -14.63
CA ILE A 123 1.21 14.57 -13.63
C ILE A 123 0.94 16.08 -13.56
N GLN A 124 0.88 16.75 -14.71
CA GLN A 124 0.61 18.19 -14.75
C GLN A 124 -0.79 18.55 -14.25
N GLU A 125 -1.81 17.75 -14.59
CA GLU A 125 -3.19 17.94 -14.09
C GLU A 125 -3.25 17.86 -12.55
N ILE A 126 -2.52 16.92 -11.92
CA ILE A 126 -2.44 16.82 -10.45
C ILE A 126 -1.77 18.07 -9.86
N LYS A 127 -0.60 18.46 -10.40
CA LYS A 127 0.19 19.58 -9.86
C LYS A 127 -0.52 20.92 -10.02
N GLN A 128 -1.17 21.17 -11.16
CA GLN A 128 -1.92 22.40 -11.42
C GLN A 128 -3.08 22.59 -10.44
N GLN A 129 -3.61 21.51 -9.88
CA GLN A 129 -4.64 21.53 -8.85
C GLN A 129 -4.07 21.53 -7.42
N GLY A 130 -2.75 21.69 -7.26
CA GLY A 130 -2.09 21.72 -5.95
C GLY A 130 -1.92 20.35 -5.29
N GLY A 131 -2.15 19.25 -6.03
CA GLY A 131 -1.92 17.90 -5.54
C GLY A 131 -0.45 17.48 -5.61
N ILE A 132 -0.10 16.43 -4.85
CA ILE A 132 1.21 15.77 -4.90
C ILE A 132 1.17 14.72 -6.02
N ALA A 133 2.00 14.87 -7.04
CA ALA A 133 2.07 13.94 -8.16
C ALA A 133 2.97 12.75 -7.83
N ALA A 134 2.46 11.81 -7.03
CA ALA A 134 3.09 10.52 -6.80
C ALA A 134 2.64 9.50 -7.87
N VAL A 135 3.61 8.79 -8.47
CA VAL A 135 3.35 7.86 -9.58
C VAL A 135 4.02 6.51 -9.36
N SER A 136 3.47 5.45 -9.93
CA SER A 136 4.01 4.08 -9.80
C SER A 136 4.20 3.39 -11.15
N ALA A 137 5.29 2.65 -11.29
CA ALA A 137 5.54 1.74 -12.40
C ALA A 137 6.31 0.50 -11.91
N THR A 138 6.21 -0.61 -12.63
CA THR A 138 7.10 -1.77 -12.46
C THR A 138 8.54 -1.41 -12.83
N PRO A 139 9.56 -2.22 -12.45
CA PRO A 139 10.94 -1.98 -12.87
C PRO A 139 11.09 -1.81 -14.40
N ALA A 140 10.35 -2.59 -15.20
CA ALA A 140 10.35 -2.45 -16.66
C ALA A 140 9.72 -1.12 -17.10
N GLY A 141 8.60 -0.72 -16.49
CA GLY A 141 7.97 0.57 -16.73
C GLY A 141 8.85 1.74 -16.32
N ALA A 142 9.52 1.66 -15.17
CA ALA A 142 10.45 2.67 -14.67
C ALA A 142 11.65 2.86 -15.60
N SER A 143 12.25 1.77 -16.09
CA SER A 143 13.30 1.82 -17.11
C SER A 143 12.84 2.55 -18.38
N ARG A 144 11.61 2.29 -18.82
CA ARG A 144 11.08 2.86 -20.07
C ARG A 144 10.60 4.32 -19.93
N PHE A 145 9.98 4.67 -18.81
CA PHE A 145 9.25 5.93 -18.65
C PHE A 145 9.88 6.88 -17.63
N GLY A 146 10.97 6.51 -16.97
CA GLY A 146 11.57 7.33 -15.91
C GLY A 146 11.97 8.73 -16.36
N GLN A 147 12.54 8.87 -17.56
CA GLN A 147 12.84 10.20 -18.13
C GLN A 147 11.57 11.04 -18.38
N THR A 148 10.48 10.40 -18.81
CA THR A 148 9.19 11.09 -19.01
C THR A 148 8.63 11.58 -17.67
N VAL A 149 8.69 10.75 -16.63
CA VAL A 149 8.25 11.09 -15.27
C VAL A 149 9.08 12.23 -14.69
N ALA A 150 10.41 12.17 -14.81
CA ALA A 150 11.32 13.22 -14.34
C ALA A 150 11.06 14.55 -15.06
N LYS A 151 10.94 14.53 -16.39
CA LYS A 151 10.63 15.72 -17.20
C LYS A 151 9.26 16.31 -16.86
N ALA A 152 8.27 15.47 -16.60
CA ALA A 152 6.94 15.91 -16.17
C ALA A 152 6.94 16.51 -14.75
N GLY A 153 8.01 16.31 -13.97
CA GLY A 153 8.15 16.87 -12.63
C GLY A 153 7.26 16.19 -11.60
N ALA A 154 7.11 14.86 -11.64
CA ALA A 154 6.47 14.12 -10.54
C ALA A 154 7.17 14.39 -9.20
N ASP A 155 6.45 14.24 -8.09
CA ASP A 155 6.99 14.54 -6.75
C ASP A 155 7.58 13.29 -6.07
N LEU A 156 7.05 12.10 -6.37
CA LEU A 156 7.54 10.81 -5.87
C LEU A 156 7.40 9.75 -6.96
N PHE A 157 8.38 8.85 -7.07
CA PHE A 157 8.30 7.71 -7.99
C PHE A 157 8.39 6.38 -7.25
N PHE A 158 7.31 5.62 -7.26
CA PHE A 158 7.24 4.26 -6.76
C PHE A 158 7.64 3.27 -7.86
N VAL A 159 8.73 2.52 -7.64
CA VAL A 159 9.08 1.37 -8.47
C VAL A 159 8.54 0.13 -7.77
N GLN A 160 7.37 -0.32 -8.25
CA GLN A 160 6.57 -1.33 -7.59
C GLN A 160 6.32 -2.58 -8.45
N ALA A 161 6.63 -3.76 -7.92
CA ALA A 161 6.14 -5.04 -8.44
C ALA A 161 5.73 -5.97 -7.31
N THR A 162 5.19 -7.16 -7.64
CA THR A 162 4.89 -8.17 -6.62
C THR A 162 6.12 -8.51 -5.79
N VAL A 163 7.30 -8.60 -6.41
CA VAL A 163 8.58 -8.78 -5.73
C VAL A 163 9.60 -7.91 -6.47
N VAL A 164 10.37 -7.11 -5.73
CA VAL A 164 11.51 -6.36 -6.26
C VAL A 164 12.78 -6.77 -5.54
N SER A 165 13.87 -6.91 -6.28
CA SER A 165 15.21 -7.19 -5.77
C SER A 165 16.25 -6.36 -6.52
N THR A 166 17.37 -6.06 -5.87
CA THR A 166 18.53 -5.40 -6.50
C THR A 166 19.34 -6.34 -7.39
N ALA A 167 19.18 -7.67 -7.22
CA ALA A 167 19.86 -8.70 -8.00
C ALA A 167 18.85 -9.41 -8.91
N HIS A 168 18.41 -8.74 -9.96
CA HIS A 168 17.52 -9.34 -10.97
C HIS A 168 18.33 -9.96 -12.11
N LEU A 169 18.12 -11.26 -12.35
CA LEU A 169 18.72 -11.96 -13.49
C LEU A 169 17.71 -11.99 -14.64
N SER A 170 18.13 -11.47 -15.78
CA SER A 170 17.38 -11.49 -17.03
C SER A 170 18.09 -12.35 -18.08
N PRO A 171 17.38 -12.81 -19.13
CA PRO A 171 18.03 -13.34 -20.32
C PRO A 171 19.01 -12.31 -20.90
N GLU A 172 20.06 -12.78 -21.58
CA GLU A 172 21.12 -11.91 -22.15
C GLU A 172 20.59 -10.82 -23.10
N SER A 173 19.40 -11.03 -23.69
CA SER A 173 18.74 -10.07 -24.59
C SER A 173 18.00 -8.92 -23.88
N ILE A 174 17.90 -8.95 -22.55
CA ILE A 174 17.16 -7.96 -21.77
C ILE A 174 18.10 -7.36 -20.73
N THR A 175 18.35 -6.06 -20.84
CA THR A 175 19.06 -5.31 -19.80
C THR A 175 18.08 -5.00 -18.67
N PRO A 176 18.30 -5.50 -17.44
CA PRO A 176 17.44 -5.20 -16.32
C PRO A 176 17.69 -3.78 -15.81
N LEU A 177 16.70 -3.21 -15.11
CA LEU A 177 16.89 -1.92 -14.44
C LEU A 177 17.84 -2.11 -13.25
N ASP A 178 18.97 -1.40 -13.25
CA ASP A 178 19.78 -1.26 -12.03
C ASP A 178 19.10 -0.25 -11.10
N LEU A 179 18.68 -0.73 -9.93
CA LEU A 179 17.93 0.11 -8.98
C LEU A 179 18.82 1.15 -8.29
N ALA A 180 20.12 0.89 -8.14
CA ALA A 180 21.04 1.82 -7.50
C ALA A 180 21.33 3.00 -8.43
N ASP A 181 21.69 2.71 -9.68
CA ASP A 181 21.89 3.74 -10.70
C ASP A 181 20.60 4.55 -10.90
N PHE A 182 19.46 3.87 -10.96
CA PHE A 182 18.16 4.54 -11.11
C PHE A 182 17.85 5.49 -9.95
N CYS A 183 18.05 5.09 -8.70
CA CYS A 183 17.82 5.97 -7.56
C CYS A 183 18.81 7.14 -7.52
N GLN A 184 20.06 6.93 -7.97
CA GLN A 184 21.08 7.97 -8.02
C GLN A 184 20.81 9.01 -9.13
N GLU A 185 20.35 8.57 -10.30
CA GLU A 185 20.10 9.44 -11.45
C GLU A 185 18.76 10.17 -11.39
N MET A 186 17.76 9.58 -10.72
CA MET A 186 16.42 10.15 -10.66
C MET A 186 16.42 11.44 -9.82
N PRO A 187 15.98 12.61 -10.35
CA PRO A 187 16.00 13.87 -9.62
C PRO A 187 14.92 13.97 -8.53
N ILE A 188 14.12 12.92 -8.34
CA ILE A 188 12.98 12.87 -7.42
C ILE A 188 13.09 11.62 -6.55
N PRO A 189 12.57 11.63 -5.31
CA PRO A 189 12.65 10.50 -4.40
C PRO A 189 12.02 9.23 -4.98
N VAL A 190 12.76 8.12 -4.88
CA VAL A 190 12.33 6.81 -5.38
C VAL A 190 11.94 5.90 -4.22
N ILE A 191 10.73 5.36 -4.25
CA ILE A 191 10.24 4.36 -3.30
C ILE A 191 10.32 2.99 -3.96
N LEU A 192 10.94 2.01 -3.30
CA LEU A 192 11.15 0.68 -3.88
C LEU A 192 10.31 -0.38 -3.18
N GLY A 193 9.76 -1.32 -3.95
CA GLY A 193 9.21 -2.55 -3.39
C GLY A 193 8.33 -3.37 -4.35
N ASN A 194 7.67 -4.42 -3.92
CA ASN A 194 7.55 -4.85 -2.54
C ASN A 194 8.63 -5.86 -2.15
N CYS A 195 8.98 -5.87 -0.86
CA CYS A 195 9.80 -6.91 -0.22
C CYS A 195 9.13 -7.42 1.08
N VAL A 196 9.66 -8.49 1.66
CA VAL A 196 9.15 -9.09 2.93
C VAL A 196 10.24 -9.69 3.82
N THR A 197 11.51 -9.50 3.46
CA THR A 197 12.65 -10.07 4.18
C THR A 197 13.64 -8.97 4.54
N TYR A 198 14.31 -9.15 5.68
CA TYR A 198 15.35 -8.26 6.18
C TYR A 198 16.40 -7.91 5.10
N ASP A 199 17.00 -8.93 4.48
CA ASP A 199 18.12 -8.73 3.54
C ASP A 199 17.71 -7.94 2.30
N VAL A 200 16.51 -8.20 1.76
CA VAL A 200 16.01 -7.49 0.59
C VAL A 200 15.70 -6.04 0.96
N ALA A 201 15.06 -5.79 2.11
CA ALA A 201 14.79 -4.44 2.58
C ALA A 201 16.09 -3.64 2.75
N LEU A 202 17.10 -4.23 3.40
CA LEU A 202 18.42 -3.63 3.58
C LEU A 202 19.08 -3.30 2.23
N ASN A 203 19.00 -4.21 1.25
CA ASN A 203 19.57 -3.98 -0.08
C ASN A 203 18.84 -2.87 -0.85
N LEU A 204 17.51 -2.76 -0.73
CA LEU A 204 16.76 -1.66 -1.34
C LEU A 204 17.14 -0.30 -0.71
N MET A 205 17.34 -0.24 0.60
CA MET A 205 17.84 0.97 1.27
C MET A 205 19.26 1.33 0.80
N LYS A 206 20.15 0.34 0.69
CA LYS A 206 21.51 0.53 0.16
C LYS A 206 21.53 1.00 -1.30
N ALA A 207 20.52 0.62 -2.09
CA ALA A 207 20.34 1.10 -3.46
C ALA A 207 19.88 2.57 -3.52
N GLY A 208 19.55 3.21 -2.40
CA GLY A 208 19.14 4.62 -2.37
C GLY A 208 17.62 4.84 -2.30
N ALA A 209 16.85 3.82 -1.89
CA ALA A 209 15.42 3.98 -1.68
C ALA A 209 15.13 5.09 -0.65
N SER A 210 14.23 6.02 -1.00
CA SER A 210 13.66 7.03 -0.11
C SER A 210 12.47 6.52 0.71
N GLY A 211 12.10 5.25 0.51
CA GLY A 211 11.09 4.50 1.25
C GLY A 211 11.01 3.07 0.72
N VAL A 212 10.59 2.12 1.57
CA VAL A 212 10.50 0.69 1.18
C VAL A 212 9.07 0.17 1.41
N LEU A 213 8.47 -0.39 0.35
CA LEU A 213 7.15 -1.05 0.44
C LEU A 213 7.31 -2.51 0.91
N VAL A 214 6.53 -2.87 1.93
CA VAL A 214 6.59 -4.18 2.56
C VAL A 214 5.24 -4.88 2.45
N GLY A 215 5.20 -6.02 1.75
CA GLY A 215 4.01 -6.85 1.67
C GLY A 215 3.92 -7.66 0.37
N ILE A 216 3.80 -8.99 0.49
CA ILE A 216 3.63 -9.89 -0.65
C ILE A 216 2.45 -10.83 -0.41
N GLY A 217 1.40 -10.61 -1.19
CA GLY A 217 0.17 -11.39 -1.16
C GLY A 217 -0.94 -11.04 -0.15
N PRO A 218 -0.84 -10.10 0.80
CA PRO A 218 -1.91 -9.86 1.77
C PRO A 218 -3.08 -9.03 1.21
N GLY A 219 -2.91 -8.35 0.07
CA GLY A 219 -3.92 -7.46 -0.50
C GLY A 219 -5.24 -8.15 -0.85
N ALA A 220 -6.37 -7.49 -0.58
CA ALA A 220 -7.72 -8.06 -0.72
C ALA A 220 -8.07 -8.55 -2.15
N ALA A 221 -7.54 -7.88 -3.18
CA ALA A 221 -7.73 -8.28 -4.59
C ALA A 221 -6.59 -9.15 -5.13
N CYS A 222 -5.56 -9.45 -4.32
CA CYS A 222 -4.39 -10.22 -4.74
C CYS A 222 -4.65 -11.72 -4.58
N THR A 223 -4.28 -12.51 -5.58
CA THR A 223 -4.38 -13.97 -5.53
C THR A 223 -3.01 -14.66 -5.50
N SER A 224 -1.91 -13.90 -5.38
CA SER A 224 -0.54 -14.43 -5.52
C SER A 224 -0.21 -15.56 -4.53
N ARG A 225 -0.70 -15.53 -3.28
CA ARG A 225 -0.50 -16.64 -2.33
C ARG A 225 -1.17 -17.93 -2.82
N GLY A 226 -2.39 -17.83 -3.34
CA GLY A 226 -3.12 -18.99 -3.87
C GLY A 226 -2.58 -19.49 -5.20
N VAL A 227 -2.17 -18.57 -6.09
CA VAL A 227 -1.70 -18.90 -7.45
C VAL A 227 -0.24 -19.37 -7.45
N LEU A 228 0.63 -18.77 -6.62
CA LEU A 228 2.08 -19.02 -6.65
C LEU A 228 2.63 -19.66 -5.37
N GLY A 229 1.87 -19.68 -4.27
CA GLY A 229 2.38 -20.12 -2.97
C GLY A 229 3.39 -19.16 -2.32
N VAL A 230 3.51 -17.93 -2.82
CA VAL A 230 4.50 -16.94 -2.33
C VAL A 230 3.86 -15.88 -1.45
N GLY A 231 4.52 -15.57 -0.33
CA GLY A 231 4.12 -14.48 0.56
C GLY A 231 4.59 -14.71 2.00
N VAL A 232 4.56 -13.64 2.79
CA VAL A 232 4.82 -13.67 4.24
C VAL A 232 3.67 -12.96 4.95
N PRO A 233 3.16 -13.48 6.08
CA PRO A 233 2.21 -12.77 6.92
C PRO A 233 2.70 -11.36 7.32
N GLN A 234 1.79 -10.38 7.25
CA GLN A 234 2.16 -8.96 7.17
C GLN A 234 2.87 -8.44 8.44
N ALA A 235 2.44 -8.84 9.64
CA ALA A 235 3.06 -8.35 10.88
C ALA A 235 4.54 -8.77 10.97
N THR A 236 4.84 -10.04 10.67
CA THR A 236 6.23 -10.52 10.60
C THR A 236 7.04 -9.85 9.49
N ALA A 237 6.45 -9.65 8.31
CA ALA A 237 7.15 -8.99 7.20
C ALA A 237 7.55 -7.55 7.56
N ILE A 238 6.65 -6.79 8.21
CA ILE A 238 6.94 -5.43 8.67
C ILE A 238 8.06 -5.45 9.70
N ALA A 239 7.95 -6.29 10.73
CA ALA A 239 8.96 -6.37 11.80
C ALA A 239 10.36 -6.73 11.26
N ASP A 240 10.45 -7.71 10.34
CA ASP A 240 11.72 -8.09 9.70
C ASP A 240 12.34 -6.91 8.92
N CYS A 241 11.53 -6.16 8.17
CA CYS A 241 12.02 -5.03 7.36
C CYS A 241 12.30 -3.78 8.20
N ALA A 242 11.56 -3.57 9.29
CA ALA A 242 11.80 -2.51 10.27
C ALA A 242 13.14 -2.71 10.98
N ALA A 243 13.48 -3.95 11.35
CA ALA A 243 14.80 -4.27 11.89
C ALA A 243 15.92 -3.92 10.90
N ALA A 244 15.75 -4.23 9.61
CA ALA A 244 16.71 -3.86 8.57
C ALA A 244 16.91 -2.34 8.46
N ARG A 245 15.82 -1.58 8.55
CA ARG A 245 15.87 -0.11 8.56
C ARG A 245 16.63 0.41 9.77
N ASP A 246 16.35 -0.12 10.96
CA ASP A 246 16.94 0.39 12.20
C ASP A 246 18.46 0.11 12.23
N ASP A 247 18.88 -1.04 11.72
CA ASP A 247 20.30 -1.35 11.53
C ASP A 247 20.93 -0.44 10.48
N TYR A 248 20.28 -0.23 9.32
CA TYR A 248 20.76 0.70 8.28
C TYR A 248 20.90 2.13 8.80
N HIS A 249 19.92 2.63 9.57
CA HIS A 249 19.99 3.96 10.20
C HIS A 249 21.15 4.02 11.20
N ARG A 250 21.31 3.01 12.06
CA ARG A 250 22.41 2.97 13.02
C ARG A 250 23.79 2.98 12.35
N GLU A 251 23.91 2.33 11.19
CA GLU A 251 25.17 2.26 10.41
C GLU A 251 25.45 3.53 9.61
N THR A 252 24.43 4.18 9.05
CA THR A 252 24.60 5.23 8.03
C THR A 252 24.14 6.62 8.46
N GLY A 253 23.33 6.73 9.51
CA GLY A 253 22.61 7.95 9.88
C GLY A 253 21.38 8.23 9.02
N ASN A 254 21.11 7.43 7.98
CA ASN A 254 19.98 7.64 7.07
C ASN A 254 18.76 6.83 7.51
N TYR A 255 17.64 7.51 7.74
CA TYR A 255 16.37 6.86 8.06
C TYR A 255 15.48 6.69 6.83
N VAL A 256 15.16 5.44 6.48
CA VAL A 256 14.31 5.11 5.33
C VAL A 256 12.95 4.57 5.81
N PRO A 257 11.82 5.25 5.54
CA PRO A 257 10.52 4.82 6.05
C PRO A 257 10.09 3.46 5.49
N ILE A 258 9.53 2.61 6.35
CA ILE A 258 8.85 1.37 5.99
C ILE A 258 7.37 1.64 5.74
N ILE A 259 6.87 1.25 4.57
CA ILE A 259 5.45 1.36 4.22
C ILE A 259 4.83 -0.03 4.13
N ALA A 260 3.89 -0.35 5.03
CA ALA A 260 3.17 -1.61 4.98
C ALA A 260 2.11 -1.58 3.86
N ASP A 261 2.25 -2.44 2.85
CA ASP A 261 1.37 -2.49 1.67
C ASP A 261 0.53 -3.78 1.62
N GLY A 262 -0.77 -3.60 1.85
CA GLY A 262 -1.79 -4.62 1.63
C GLY A 262 -2.18 -5.44 2.87
N GLY A 263 -3.44 -5.89 2.87
CA GLY A 263 -4.03 -6.67 3.97
C GLY A 263 -4.76 -5.86 5.02
N LEU A 264 -4.85 -4.53 4.87
CA LEU A 264 -5.49 -3.64 5.83
C LEU A 264 -6.91 -3.30 5.39
N ILE A 265 -7.87 -3.37 6.32
CA ILE A 265 -9.28 -3.06 6.09
C ILE A 265 -9.78 -1.97 7.04
N THR A 266 -9.32 -2.00 8.29
CA THR A 266 -9.82 -1.16 9.39
C THR A 266 -8.74 -0.25 9.97
N GLY A 267 -9.15 0.77 10.73
CA GLY A 267 -8.20 1.60 11.49
C GLY A 267 -7.34 0.80 12.47
N GLY A 268 -7.87 -0.29 13.05
CA GLY A 268 -7.11 -1.18 13.92
C GLY A 268 -5.97 -1.91 13.18
N ASP A 269 -6.17 -2.26 11.91
CA ASP A 269 -5.12 -2.86 11.07
C ASP A 269 -3.98 -1.88 10.82
N ILE A 270 -4.30 -0.60 10.60
CA ILE A 270 -3.32 0.48 10.45
C ILE A 270 -2.52 0.61 11.74
N CYS A 271 -3.18 0.67 12.89
CA CYS A 271 -2.53 0.79 14.19
C CYS A 271 -1.57 -0.38 14.45
N LYS A 272 -2.00 -1.61 14.16
CA LYS A 272 -1.16 -2.82 14.29
C LYS A 272 0.05 -2.77 13.36
N CYS A 273 -0.11 -2.34 12.11
CA CYS A 273 1.01 -2.19 11.17
C CYS A 273 2.05 -1.17 11.66
N ILE A 274 1.60 0.01 12.14
CA ILE A 274 2.50 1.03 12.69
C ILE A 274 3.23 0.48 13.92
N ALA A 275 2.50 -0.17 14.84
CA ALA A 275 3.10 -0.81 16.02
C ALA A 275 4.14 -1.90 15.65
N CYS A 276 3.94 -2.63 14.57
CA CYS A 276 4.92 -3.62 14.08
C CYS A 276 6.17 -3.00 13.45
N GLY A 277 6.26 -1.67 13.34
CA GLY A 277 7.44 -0.98 12.82
C GLY A 277 7.22 -0.23 11.51
N ALA A 278 6.00 -0.16 10.95
CA ALA A 278 5.77 0.68 9.78
C ALA A 278 5.75 2.17 10.15
N ASP A 279 6.19 3.02 9.23
CA ASP A 279 6.10 4.49 9.33
C ASP A 279 4.83 5.01 8.65
N GLY A 280 4.33 4.26 7.66
CA GLY A 280 3.07 4.50 7.00
C GLY A 280 2.50 3.23 6.40
N VAL A 281 1.29 3.32 5.86
CA VAL A 281 0.60 2.19 5.22
C VAL A 281 0.16 2.56 3.81
N MET A 282 0.17 1.59 2.90
CA MET A 282 -0.45 1.67 1.60
C MET A 282 -1.72 0.80 1.59
N ILE A 283 -2.88 1.41 1.30
CA ILE A 283 -4.18 0.74 1.35
C ILE A 283 -4.98 0.97 0.06
N GLY A 284 -5.66 -0.08 -0.42
CA GLY A 284 -6.41 -0.07 -1.67
C GLY A 284 -7.91 -0.20 -1.46
N SER A 285 -8.37 -1.37 -1.02
CA SER A 285 -9.80 -1.68 -0.90
C SER A 285 -10.60 -0.72 0.00
N PRO A 286 -10.08 -0.14 1.11
CA PRO A 286 -10.84 0.85 1.86
C PRO A 286 -11.12 2.13 1.06
N PHE A 287 -10.14 2.64 0.31
CA PHE A 287 -10.34 3.83 -0.52
C PHE A 287 -11.17 3.56 -1.77
N ALA A 288 -11.18 2.32 -2.28
CA ALA A 288 -12.13 1.92 -3.33
C ALA A 288 -13.61 2.00 -2.89
N ARG A 289 -13.88 2.16 -1.58
CA ARG A 289 -15.22 2.39 -1.01
C ARG A 289 -15.61 3.86 -0.88
N ALA A 290 -14.71 4.78 -1.22
CA ALA A 290 -15.02 6.20 -1.26
C ALA A 290 -15.99 6.49 -2.43
N ALA A 291 -16.90 7.44 -2.25
CA ALA A 291 -17.81 7.90 -3.30
C ALA A 291 -17.03 8.49 -4.50
N GLU A 292 -15.84 9.02 -4.24
CA GLU A 292 -14.92 9.61 -5.19
C GLU A 292 -14.07 8.55 -5.93
N ALA A 293 -14.09 7.30 -5.49
CA ALA A 293 -13.25 6.26 -6.07
C ALA A 293 -13.61 5.97 -7.54
N PRO A 294 -12.61 5.88 -8.44
CA PRO A 294 -12.86 5.67 -9.87
C PRO A 294 -13.48 4.30 -10.16
N GLY A 295 -13.23 3.29 -9.32
CA GLY A 295 -13.65 1.90 -9.55
C GLY A 295 -15.14 1.60 -9.43
N ARG A 296 -16.02 2.59 -9.20
CA ARG A 296 -17.49 2.41 -9.13
C ARG A 296 -17.93 1.33 -8.11
N GLY A 297 -17.27 1.29 -6.96
CA GLY A 297 -17.51 0.29 -5.92
C GLY A 297 -16.89 -1.10 -6.20
N TYR A 298 -16.03 -1.20 -7.21
CA TYR A 298 -15.18 -2.36 -7.47
C TYR A 298 -13.70 -2.04 -7.23
N HIS A 299 -12.94 -3.10 -6.92
CA HIS A 299 -11.52 -3.04 -6.69
C HIS A 299 -10.81 -4.22 -7.36
N TRP A 300 -9.64 -3.98 -7.95
CA TRP A 300 -8.79 -4.99 -8.58
C TRP A 300 -7.32 -4.60 -8.45
N GLY A 301 -6.43 -5.60 -8.43
CA GLY A 301 -4.99 -5.38 -8.33
C GLY A 301 -4.29 -5.17 -9.68
N MET A 302 -3.08 -4.60 -9.65
CA MET A 302 -2.26 -4.36 -10.84
C MET A 302 -1.84 -5.64 -11.60
N ALA A 303 -1.81 -6.80 -10.93
CA ALA A 303 -1.41 -8.07 -11.55
C ALA A 303 -2.57 -8.81 -12.24
N THR A 304 -3.79 -8.28 -12.16
CA THR A 304 -4.98 -8.84 -12.83
C THR A 304 -4.86 -8.88 -14.36
N PRO A 305 -4.38 -7.83 -15.06
CA PRO A 305 -4.34 -7.81 -16.52
C PRO A 305 -3.20 -8.61 -17.15
N SER A 306 -2.43 -9.37 -16.37
CA SER A 306 -1.29 -10.15 -16.87
C SER A 306 -1.71 -11.04 -18.05
N PRO A 307 -1.04 -10.95 -19.22
CA PRO A 307 -1.39 -11.76 -20.38
C PRO A 307 -0.97 -13.22 -20.23
N VAL A 308 -0.01 -13.50 -19.32
CA VAL A 308 0.55 -14.84 -19.11
C VAL A 308 -0.15 -15.54 -17.94
N LEU A 309 -0.24 -14.85 -16.81
CA LEU A 309 -0.79 -15.43 -15.56
C LEU A 309 -1.40 -14.33 -14.70
N PRO A 310 -2.74 -14.13 -14.77
CA PRO A 310 -3.47 -13.23 -13.89
C PRO A 310 -3.30 -13.60 -12.42
N ARG A 311 -2.95 -12.62 -11.59
CA ARG A 311 -2.73 -12.81 -10.13
C ARG A 311 -3.54 -11.84 -9.28
N GLY A 312 -4.71 -11.47 -9.78
CA GLY A 312 -5.68 -10.67 -9.06
C GLY A 312 -7.11 -11.00 -9.50
N THR A 313 -8.06 -10.47 -8.76
CA THR A 313 -9.49 -10.62 -9.03
C THR A 313 -10.22 -9.30 -8.85
N ARG A 314 -11.37 -9.14 -9.51
CA ARG A 314 -12.28 -8.02 -9.25
C ARG A 314 -13.17 -8.38 -8.08
N ILE A 315 -13.10 -7.58 -7.02
CA ILE A 315 -14.00 -7.67 -5.87
C ILE A 315 -14.95 -6.48 -5.86
N ARG A 316 -16.20 -6.71 -5.43
CA ARG A 316 -17.15 -5.64 -5.14
C ARG A 316 -16.98 -5.22 -3.69
N VAL A 317 -16.63 -3.96 -3.47
CA VAL A 317 -16.41 -3.37 -2.13
C VAL A 317 -17.55 -2.42 -1.72
N GLY A 318 -18.36 -2.00 -2.70
CA GLY A 318 -19.44 -1.03 -2.50
C GLY A 318 -18.91 0.36 -2.18
N THR A 319 -19.82 1.29 -1.89
CA THR A 319 -19.48 2.64 -1.41
C THR A 319 -20.02 2.79 0.01
N THR A 320 -19.21 3.29 0.94
CA THR A 320 -19.62 3.48 2.34
C THR A 320 -19.63 4.92 2.82
N GLY A 321 -19.01 5.83 2.09
CA GLY A 321 -19.00 7.24 2.42
C GLY A 321 -18.11 8.04 1.47
N THR A 322 -17.94 9.31 1.78
CA THR A 322 -16.96 10.16 1.11
C THR A 322 -15.55 9.82 1.55
N LEU A 323 -14.55 10.20 0.75
CA LEU A 323 -13.14 10.07 1.09
C LEU A 323 -12.83 10.77 2.42
N ARG A 324 -13.41 11.95 2.66
CA ARG A 324 -13.25 12.69 3.92
C ARG A 324 -13.75 11.87 5.12
N GLU A 325 -14.90 11.25 5.01
CA GLU A 325 -15.47 10.41 6.09
C GLU A 325 -14.60 9.18 6.38
N ILE A 326 -14.07 8.55 5.33
CA ILE A 326 -13.18 7.39 5.47
C ILE A 326 -11.86 7.79 6.13
N LEU A 327 -11.27 8.90 5.71
CA LEU A 327 -9.93 9.29 6.13
C LEU A 327 -9.89 10.08 7.44
N ARG A 328 -10.79 11.06 7.60
CA ARG A 328 -10.83 12.03 8.73
C ARG A 328 -12.12 11.99 9.55
N GLY A 329 -13.15 11.33 9.05
CA GLY A 329 -14.45 11.31 9.69
C GLY A 329 -15.34 12.54 9.41
N PRO A 330 -16.43 12.69 10.16
CA PRO A 330 -16.85 11.80 11.26
C PRO A 330 -17.14 10.38 10.77
N ALA A 331 -16.86 9.39 11.62
CA ALA A 331 -17.21 8.01 11.30
C ALA A 331 -18.74 7.85 11.26
N LYS A 332 -19.24 7.19 10.21
CA LYS A 332 -20.66 6.87 10.03
C LYS A 332 -20.97 5.38 10.23
N LEU A 333 -19.93 4.58 10.41
CA LEU A 333 -19.98 3.13 10.60
C LEU A 333 -19.22 2.78 11.88
N ASP A 334 -19.59 1.65 12.49
CA ASP A 334 -19.02 1.10 13.71
C ASP A 334 -18.08 -0.11 13.45
N ASP A 335 -17.78 -0.39 12.18
CA ASP A 335 -16.93 -1.50 11.73
C ASP A 335 -15.44 -1.14 11.61
N GLY A 336 -15.08 0.10 11.97
CA GLY A 336 -13.71 0.61 11.91
C GLY A 336 -13.20 0.93 10.50
N THR A 337 -14.09 1.00 9.49
CA THR A 337 -13.71 1.34 8.10
C THR A 337 -13.79 2.83 7.77
N HIS A 338 -14.20 3.68 8.73
CA HIS A 338 -14.22 5.13 8.62
C HIS A 338 -13.34 5.79 9.68
N ASN A 339 -12.98 7.06 9.43
CA ASN A 339 -12.15 7.91 10.29
C ASN A 339 -10.80 7.27 10.67
N PHE A 340 -9.97 6.92 9.68
CA PHE A 340 -8.67 6.30 9.94
C PHE A 340 -7.71 7.18 10.75
N LEU A 341 -7.70 8.50 10.53
CA LEU A 341 -6.91 9.42 11.35
C LEU A 341 -7.36 9.36 12.82
N GLY A 342 -8.66 9.48 13.08
CA GLY A 342 -9.21 9.40 14.42
C GLY A 342 -8.98 8.03 15.08
N ALA A 343 -9.03 6.94 14.31
CA ALA A 343 -8.70 5.61 14.81
C ALA A 343 -7.24 5.51 15.26
N LEU A 344 -6.30 6.04 14.47
CA LEU A 344 -4.88 6.07 14.82
C LEU A 344 -4.63 6.93 16.07
N GLN A 345 -5.17 8.16 16.11
CA GLN A 345 -5.04 9.05 17.26
C GLN A 345 -5.65 8.45 18.54
N THR A 346 -6.82 7.82 18.42
CA THR A 346 -7.49 7.15 19.56
C THR A 346 -6.67 5.95 20.05
N SER A 347 -6.11 5.14 19.14
CA SER A 347 -5.23 4.03 19.51
C SER A 347 -3.97 4.54 20.20
N MET A 348 -3.31 5.56 19.64
CA MET A 348 -2.12 6.18 20.21
C MET A 348 -2.39 6.74 21.61
N GLY A 349 -3.52 7.44 21.79
CA GLY A 349 -3.96 7.93 23.10
C GLY A 349 -4.20 6.81 24.12
N THR A 350 -4.82 5.71 23.69
CA THR A 350 -5.07 4.53 24.54
C THR A 350 -3.78 3.81 24.91
N LEU A 351 -2.81 3.75 23.99
CA LEU A 351 -1.53 3.07 24.19
C LEU A 351 -0.48 3.96 24.88
N GLY A 352 -0.73 5.26 25.00
CA GLY A 352 0.19 6.22 25.61
C GLY A 352 1.32 6.68 24.68
N ALA A 353 1.17 6.50 23.37
CA ALA A 353 2.13 6.87 22.34
C ALA A 353 1.87 8.29 21.80
N LYS A 354 2.87 9.17 21.87
CA LYS A 354 2.76 10.58 21.41
C LYS A 354 3.02 10.75 19.93
N ASP A 355 3.80 9.88 19.32
CA ASP A 355 4.17 9.96 17.91
C ASP A 355 4.32 8.56 17.30
N ILE A 356 4.59 8.50 15.99
CA ILE A 356 4.79 7.25 15.25
C ILE A 356 5.95 6.41 15.85
N ARG A 357 6.99 7.04 16.40
CA ARG A 357 8.13 6.32 17.00
C ARG A 357 7.76 5.65 18.30
N GLU A 358 7.08 6.37 19.19
CA GLU A 358 6.56 5.78 20.42
C GLU A 358 5.54 4.67 20.10
N MET A 359 4.73 4.84 19.05
CA MET A 359 3.79 3.80 18.60
C MET A 359 4.51 2.53 18.14
N GLN A 360 5.67 2.63 17.50
CA GLN A 360 6.50 1.48 17.10
C GLN A 360 7.13 0.73 18.30
N GLN A 361 7.07 1.29 19.52
CA GLN A 361 7.60 0.68 20.75
C GLN A 361 6.51 0.05 21.63
N VAL A 362 5.23 0.13 21.25
CA VAL A 362 4.14 -0.43 22.05
C VAL A 362 4.24 -1.95 22.09
N GLU A 363 3.83 -2.54 23.21
CA GLU A 363 3.83 -3.99 23.34
C GLU A 363 2.78 -4.62 22.41
N VAL A 364 3.21 -5.66 21.68
CA VAL A 364 2.39 -6.45 20.76
C VAL A 364 2.33 -7.88 21.28
N ILE A 365 1.12 -8.42 21.42
CA ILE A 365 0.90 -9.80 21.86
C ILE A 365 0.27 -10.64 20.75
N ILE A 366 0.50 -11.96 20.81
CA ILE A 366 -0.16 -12.92 19.93
C ILE A 366 -1.58 -13.20 20.46
N ALA A 367 -2.59 -12.87 19.68
CA ALA A 367 -4.01 -12.94 20.00
C ALA A 367 -4.80 -13.60 18.85
N PRO A 368 -4.65 -14.91 18.61
CA PRO A 368 -5.22 -15.60 17.45
C PRO A 368 -6.75 -15.65 17.46
N SER A 369 -7.37 -15.43 18.62
CA SER A 369 -8.82 -15.39 18.79
C SER A 369 -9.40 -13.98 18.71
N LEU A 370 -8.62 -12.95 18.39
CA LEU A 370 -9.07 -11.55 18.40
C LEU A 370 -10.33 -11.32 17.53
N LEU A 371 -10.43 -12.01 16.40
CA LEU A 371 -11.57 -11.91 15.49
C LEU A 371 -12.81 -12.70 15.92
N THR A 372 -12.72 -13.52 16.97
CA THR A 372 -13.79 -14.45 17.38
C THR A 372 -14.21 -14.26 18.84
N GLU A 373 -13.30 -13.89 19.72
CA GLU A 373 -13.54 -13.69 21.15
C GLU A 373 -14.58 -12.57 21.39
N GLY A 374 -15.69 -12.92 22.02
CA GLY A 374 -16.79 -11.98 22.31
C GLY A 374 -17.55 -11.45 21.09
N LYS A 375 -17.29 -11.95 19.87
CA LYS A 375 -17.89 -11.43 18.61
C LYS A 375 -19.14 -12.17 18.13
N VAL A 376 -19.68 -13.11 18.92
CA VAL A 376 -20.81 -13.97 18.52
C VAL A 376 -22.04 -13.16 18.09
N TYR A 377 -22.46 -12.18 18.89
CA TYR A 377 -23.63 -11.36 18.56
C TYR A 377 -23.42 -10.45 17.36
N GLN A 378 -22.22 -9.85 17.23
CA GLN A 378 -21.87 -9.02 16.07
C GLN A 378 -21.99 -9.81 14.77
N LYS A 379 -21.48 -11.06 14.75
CA LYS A 379 -21.58 -11.94 13.57
C LYS A 379 -23.00 -12.42 13.31
N ALA A 380 -23.73 -12.79 14.36
CA ALA A 380 -25.09 -13.30 14.23
C ALA A 380 -26.07 -12.23 13.70
N GLN A 381 -25.83 -10.96 14.02
CA GLN A 381 -26.71 -9.85 13.66
C GLN A 381 -26.20 -9.00 12.49
N GLN A 382 -25.00 -9.26 11.95
CA GLN A 382 -24.38 -8.44 10.89
C GLN A 382 -24.25 -6.97 11.35
N LEU A 383 -23.44 -6.77 12.40
CA LEU A 383 -23.18 -5.46 13.03
C LEU A 383 -21.68 -5.30 13.32
N GLY A 384 -21.19 -4.06 13.40
CA GLY A 384 -19.82 -3.76 13.83
C GLY A 384 -18.77 -4.54 13.04
N MET A 385 -17.86 -5.24 13.73
CA MET A 385 -16.81 -6.04 13.07
C MET A 385 -17.30 -7.37 12.49
N GLY A 386 -18.56 -7.74 12.74
CA GLY A 386 -19.26 -8.84 12.07
C GLY A 386 -19.98 -8.43 10.79
N LYS A 387 -19.80 -7.14 10.40
CA LYS A 387 -20.36 -6.38 9.28
C LYS A 387 -21.85 -6.51 9.06
#